data_AF-A0A955ZAH0-F1
#
_entry.id   AF-A0A955ZAH0-F1
#
_cell.length_a   1.000
_cell.length_b   1.000
_cell.length_c   1.000
_cell.angle_alpha   90.00
_cell.angle_beta   90.00
_cell.angle_gamma   90.00
#
_symmetry.space_group_name_H-M   'P 1'
#
loop_
_entity.id
_entity.type
_entity.pdbx_description
1 polymer ?
#
loop_
_entity_poly.entity_id
_entity_poly.type
_entity_poly.pdbx_seq_one_letter_code
_entity_poly.pdbx_strand_id
1 'polypeptide(L)'
;MTVTVYEAGQAVHLSDKHLLGVGGEGRVYAHGARAYKVYFTPTKARADKLRAFPSRLPAPVVAPEAICEDRRGSVVGYAMRRVQGAVDFYKVSQRAWREGTLSNAA
;
A
#
# COMPACT_ATOMS: atom_id res chain seq x y z
N MET A 1 -5.49 6.73 -14.32
CA MET A 1 -6.57 6.88 -13.32
C MET A 1 -6.05 7.73 -12.15
N THR A 2 -6.92 8.52 -11.53
CA THR A 2 -6.56 9.35 -10.37
C THR A 2 -7.49 8.98 -9.21
N VAL A 3 -6.93 8.84 -8.02
CA VAL A 3 -7.67 8.55 -6.78
C VAL A 3 -7.25 9.58 -5.75
N THR A 4 -8.21 10.18 -5.06
CA THR A 4 -7.93 11.05 -3.91
C THR A 4 -8.37 10.32 -2.65
N VAL A 5 -7.47 10.22 -1.68
CA VAL A 5 -7.75 9.72 -0.34
C VAL A 5 -7.47 10.82 0.67
N TYR A 6 -8.05 10.70 1.86
CA TYR A 6 -7.83 11.62 2.97
C TYR A 6 -7.13 10.88 4.10
N GLU A 7 -5.95 11.35 4.49
CA GLU A 7 -5.20 10.88 5.65
C GLU A 7 -5.22 11.99 6.70
N ALA A 8 -5.81 11.72 7.87
CA ALA A 8 -5.97 12.74 8.94
C ALA A 8 -6.60 14.06 8.41
N GLY A 9 -7.58 13.95 7.50
CA GLY A 9 -8.25 15.09 6.87
C GLY A 9 -7.47 15.79 5.75
N GLN A 10 -6.20 15.43 5.52
CA GLN A 10 -5.39 15.98 4.42
C GLN A 10 -5.61 15.17 3.15
N ALA A 11 -5.91 15.85 2.04
CA ALA A 11 -6.08 15.21 0.75
C ALA A 11 -4.73 14.76 0.17
N VAL A 12 -4.67 13.50 -0.25
CA VAL A 12 -3.53 12.89 -0.94
C VAL A 12 -3.99 12.45 -2.32
N HIS A 13 -3.34 13.01 -3.35
CA HIS A 13 -3.65 12.72 -4.75
C HIS A 13 -2.74 11.61 -5.29
N LEU A 14 -3.34 10.46 -5.57
CA LEU A 14 -2.69 9.27 -6.10
C LEU A 14 -3.06 9.12 -7.58
N SER A 15 -2.13 8.61 -8.37
CA SER A 15 -2.32 8.41 -9.81
C SER A 15 -1.51 7.21 -10.27
N ASP A 16 -1.68 6.79 -11.52
CA ASP A 16 -0.96 5.62 -12.04
C ASP A 16 0.57 5.83 -12.04
N LYS A 17 1.06 7.08 -12.05
CA LYS A 17 2.49 7.39 -11.86
C LYS A 17 3.02 6.94 -10.50
N HIS A 18 2.13 6.81 -9.53
CA HIS A 18 2.43 6.37 -8.17
C HIS A 18 2.20 4.86 -8.00
N LEU A 19 1.64 4.15 -8.98
CA LEU A 19 1.21 2.77 -8.81
C LEU A 19 2.40 1.82 -8.65
N LEU A 20 2.48 1.15 -7.50
CA LEU A 20 3.46 0.09 -7.25
C LEU A 20 2.96 -1.28 -7.70
N GLY A 21 1.64 -1.50 -7.64
CA GLY A 21 1.07 -2.79 -7.98
C GLY A 21 -0.42 -2.88 -7.70
N VAL A 22 -1.00 -3.94 -8.24
CA VAL A 22 -2.42 -4.26 -8.18
C VAL A 22 -2.53 -5.74 -7.81
N GLY A 23 -3.31 -6.08 -6.79
CA GLY A 23 -3.42 -7.48 -6.39
C GLY A 23 -4.39 -7.73 -5.26
N GLY A 24 -5.03 -8.90 -5.31
CA GLY A 24 -6.00 -9.39 -4.33
C GLY A 24 -7.22 -8.47 -4.20
N GLU A 25 -7.07 -7.44 -3.37
CA GLU A 25 -8.18 -6.64 -2.84
C GLU A 25 -8.06 -5.14 -3.12
N GLY A 26 -6.97 -4.70 -3.76
CA GLY A 26 -6.76 -3.28 -4.02
C GLY A 26 -5.52 -2.95 -4.83
N ARG A 27 -5.25 -1.65 -4.88
CA ARG A 27 -4.08 -1.04 -5.50
C ARG A 27 -3.16 -0.47 -4.44
N VAL A 28 -1.87 -0.51 -4.69
CA VAL A 28 -0.87 0.10 -3.81
C VAL A 28 -0.16 1.22 -4.56
N TYR A 29 -0.13 2.41 -3.97
CA TYR A 29 0.50 3.59 -4.54
C TYR A 29 1.63 4.09 -3.64
N ALA A 30 2.73 4.57 -4.21
CA ALA A 30 3.82 5.24 -3.50
C ALA A 30 3.72 6.76 -3.69
N HIS A 31 3.68 7.51 -2.58
CA HIS A 31 3.70 8.96 -2.61
C HIS A 31 4.58 9.49 -1.46
N GLY A 32 5.72 10.09 -1.82
CA GLY A 32 6.76 10.48 -0.87
C GLY A 32 7.34 9.28 -0.09
N ALA A 33 7.35 9.41 1.24
CA ALA A 33 7.81 8.37 2.17
C ALA A 33 6.73 7.32 2.52
N ARG A 34 5.51 7.47 1.99
CA ARG A 34 4.37 6.59 2.32
C ARG A 34 3.99 5.70 1.13
N ALA A 35 3.40 4.56 1.46
CA ALA A 35 2.66 3.71 0.54
C ALA A 35 1.19 3.64 0.99
N TYR A 36 0.27 3.65 0.03
CA TYR A 36 -1.17 3.70 0.26
C TYR A 36 -1.81 2.49 -0.40
N LYS A 37 -2.43 1.61 0.40
CA LYS A 37 -3.29 0.55 -0.12
C LYS A 37 -4.71 1.07 -0.19
N VAL A 38 -5.26 1.15 -1.39
CA VAL A 38 -6.65 1.56 -1.65
C VAL A 38 -7.43 0.33 -2.10
N TYR A 39 -8.52 0.01 -1.41
CA TYR A 39 -9.35 -1.15 -1.74
C TYR A 39 -10.13 -0.92 -3.03
N PHE A 40 -10.36 -1.99 -3.80
CA PHE A 40 -11.31 -1.92 -4.93
C PHE A 40 -12.74 -1.74 -4.43
N THR A 41 -13.09 -2.50 -3.38
CA THR A 41 -14.40 -2.49 -2.76
C THR A 41 -14.23 -2.24 -1.26
N PRO A 42 -14.36 -0.99 -0.81
CA PRO A 42 -14.44 -0.67 0.61
C PRO A 42 -15.67 -1.34 1.24
N THR A 43 -15.48 -1.99 2.39
CA THR A 43 -16.58 -2.61 3.14
C THR A 43 -16.43 -2.34 4.63
N LYS A 44 -17.54 -2.41 5.37
CA LYS A 44 -17.53 -2.28 6.83
C LYS A 44 -16.58 -3.29 7.49
N ALA A 45 -16.60 -4.55 7.04
CA ALA A 45 -15.70 -5.59 7.57
C ALA A 45 -14.21 -5.26 7.39
N ARG A 46 -13.84 -4.65 6.26
CA ARG A 46 -12.45 -4.19 6.02
C ARG A 46 -12.08 -3.03 6.94
N ALA A 47 -12.98 -2.06 7.10
CA ALA A 47 -12.78 -0.94 8.00
C ALA A 47 -12.63 -1.42 9.45
N ASP A 48 -13.46 -2.36 9.89
CA ASP A 48 -13.42 -2.91 11.25
C ASP A 48 -12.13 -3.72 11.47
N LYS A 49 -11.70 -4.52 10.49
CA LYS A 49 -10.39 -5.22 10.52
C LYS A 49 -9.21 -4.25 10.64
N LEU A 50 -9.27 -3.12 9.93
CA LEU A 50 -8.23 -2.10 9.97
C LEU A 50 -8.18 -1.39 11.33
N ARG A 51 -9.34 -1.05 11.91
CA ARG A 51 -9.43 -0.46 13.25
C ARG A 51 -8.97 -1.40 14.35
N ALA A 52 -9.18 -2.71 14.16
CA ALA A 52 -8.73 -3.75 15.10
C ALA A 52 -7.25 -4.15 14.89
N PHE A 53 -6.55 -3.57 13.91
CA PHE A 53 -5.18 -3.96 13.61
C PHE A 53 -4.23 -3.58 14.77
N PRO A 54 -3.32 -4.48 15.20
CA PRO A 54 -2.45 -4.21 16.34
C PRO A 54 -1.43 -3.09 16.06
N SER A 55 -1.22 -2.20 17.03
CA SER A 55 -0.38 -1.00 16.88
C SER A 55 1.04 -1.12 17.42
N ARG A 56 1.44 -2.27 17.97
CA ARG A 56 2.75 -2.50 18.61
C ARG A 56 3.52 -3.64 17.97
N LEU A 57 3.81 -3.50 16.68
CA LEU A 57 4.62 -4.48 15.95
C LEU A 57 6.11 -4.07 15.98
N PRO A 58 7.03 -5.05 15.88
CA PRO A 58 8.45 -4.75 15.75
C PRO A 58 8.74 -3.85 14.54
N ALA A 59 9.70 -2.92 14.67
CA ALA A 59 10.05 -1.96 13.62
C ALA A 59 10.28 -2.56 12.21
N PRO A 60 10.85 -3.78 12.05
CA PRO A 60 11.01 -4.39 10.74
C PRO A 60 9.70 -4.75 10.01
N VAL A 61 8.57 -4.83 10.73
CA VAL A 61 7.28 -5.18 10.14
C VAL A 61 6.65 -3.92 9.51
N VAL A 62 6.24 -4.03 8.24
CA VAL A 62 5.40 -2.99 7.62
C VAL A 62 3.95 -3.23 8.04
N ALA A 63 3.31 -2.19 8.57
CA ALA A 63 1.96 -2.26 9.10
C ALA A 63 1.14 -1.04 8.66
N PRO A 64 -0.21 -1.10 8.69
CA PRO A 64 -1.03 0.10 8.62
C PRO A 64 -0.66 1.07 9.74
N GLU A 65 -0.40 2.32 9.37
CA GLU A 65 -0.03 3.39 10.29
C GLU A 65 -1.10 4.49 10.34
N ALA A 66 -1.87 4.65 9.26
CA ALA A 66 -2.97 5.61 9.19
C ALA A 66 -4.13 5.06 8.35
N ILE A 67 -5.35 5.36 8.78
CA ILE A 67 -6.56 5.06 8.01
C ILE A 67 -6.72 6.10 6.91
N CYS A 68 -7.10 5.64 5.71
CA CYS A 68 -7.42 6.52 4.60
C CYS A 68 -8.94 6.52 4.34
N GLU A 69 -9.49 7.70 4.17
CA GLU A 69 -10.92 7.93 3.95
C GLU A 69 -11.19 8.53 2.57
N ASP A 70 -12.43 8.46 2.12
CA ASP A 70 -12.92 9.29 1.02
C ASP A 70 -13.38 10.66 1.53
N ARG A 71 -13.89 11.50 0.61
CA ARG A 71 -14.40 12.84 0.95
C ARG A 71 -15.61 12.81 1.91
N ARG A 72 -16.28 11.67 2.03
CA ARG A 72 -17.46 11.47 2.89
C ARG A 72 -17.09 10.85 4.25
N GLY A 73 -15.80 10.62 4.52
CA GLY A 73 -15.32 9.99 5.75
C GLY A 73 -15.45 8.46 5.76
N SER A 74 -15.75 7.82 4.63
CA SER A 74 -15.78 6.37 4.56
C SER A 74 -14.37 5.82 4.41
N VAL A 75 -14.02 4.79 5.19
CA VAL A 75 -12.71 4.14 5.12
C VAL A 75 -12.54 3.43 3.77
N VAL A 76 -11.55 3.84 3.00
CA VAL A 76 -11.24 3.29 1.65
C VAL A 76 -9.90 2.57 1.58
N GLY A 77 -9.09 2.65 2.62
CA GLY A 77 -7.75 2.07 2.62
C GLY A 77 -6.93 2.44 3.83
N TYR A 78 -5.62 2.32 3.69
CA TYR A 78 -4.67 2.72 4.73
C TYR A 78 -3.33 3.13 4.12
N ALA A 79 -2.60 3.93 4.88
CA ALA A 79 -1.23 4.30 4.60
C ALA A 79 -0.26 3.55 5.52
N MET A 80 0.96 3.33 5.03
CA MET A 80 2.06 2.64 5.72
C MET A 80 3.39 3.22 5.25
N ARG A 81 4.50 2.94 5.95
CA ARG A 81 5.82 3.31 5.44
C ARG A 81 6.08 2.70 4.06
N ARG A 82 6.68 3.49 3.17
CA ARG A 82 7.22 3.00 1.90
C ARG A 82 8.54 2.27 2.15
N VAL A 83 8.67 1.07 1.60
CA VAL A 83 9.96 0.36 1.55
C VAL A 83 10.65 0.69 0.23
N GLN A 84 11.94 1.03 0.30
CA GLN A 84 12.77 1.33 -0.87
C GLN A 84 14.01 0.44 -0.86
N GLY A 85 14.57 0.16 -2.04
CA GLY A 85 15.76 -0.69 -2.18
C GLY A 85 15.54 -2.16 -1.77
N ALA A 86 14.31 -2.60 -1.60
CA ALA A 86 13.97 -3.98 -1.27
C ALA A 86 13.62 -4.79 -2.52
N VAL A 87 13.76 -6.11 -2.42
CA VAL A 87 13.41 -7.06 -3.46
C VAL A 87 12.44 -8.08 -2.87
N ASP A 88 11.47 -8.51 -3.66
CA ASP A 88 10.57 -9.60 -3.24
C ASP A 88 11.39 -10.88 -3.06
N PHE A 89 11.37 -11.46 -1.86
CA PHE A 89 12.14 -12.65 -1.55
C PHE A 89 11.83 -13.83 -2.49
N TYR A 90 10.57 -13.94 -2.95
CA TYR A 90 10.16 -14.96 -3.92
C TYR A 90 11.00 -14.92 -5.21
N LYS A 91 11.45 -13.73 -5.66
CA LYS A 91 12.28 -13.61 -6.88
C LYS A 91 13.60 -14.35 -6.74
N VAL A 92 14.18 -14.46 -5.53
CA VAL A 92 15.44 -15.20 -5.30
C VAL A 92 15.31 -16.69 -5.67
N SER A 93 14.10 -17.25 -5.56
CA SER A 93 13.84 -18.63 -5.98
C SER A 93 13.81 -18.80 -7.51
N GLN A 94 13.64 -17.71 -8.27
CA GLN A 94 13.56 -17.74 -9.73
C GLN A 94 14.97 -17.79 -10.33
N ARG A 95 15.23 -18.79 -11.18
CA ARG A 95 16.52 -18.94 -11.89
C ARG A 95 16.90 -17.68 -12.66
N ALA A 96 15.94 -17.12 -13.40
CA ALA A 96 16.15 -15.92 -14.20
C ALA A 96 16.57 -14.69 -13.35
N TRP A 97 16.10 -14.59 -12.11
CA TRP A 97 16.59 -13.55 -11.19
C TRP A 97 18.04 -13.80 -10.78
N ARG A 98 18.40 -15.05 -10.42
CA ARG A 98 19.76 -15.41 -10.01
C ARG A 98 20.78 -15.25 -11.14
N GLU A 99 20.36 -15.49 -12.38
CA GLU A 99 21.19 -15.34 -13.58
C GLU A 99 21.15 -13.92 -14.17
N GLY A 100 20.45 -12.98 -13.51
CA GLY A 100 20.42 -11.56 -13.90
C GLY A 100 19.57 -11.23 -15.13
N THR A 101 18.73 -12.15 -15.60
CA THR A 101 17.84 -11.96 -16.74
C THR A 101 16.48 -11.37 -16.36
N LEU A 102 16.16 -11.33 -15.07
CA LEU A 102 15.09 -10.53 -14.47
C LEU A 102 15.70 -9.45 -13.57
N SER A 103 15.18 -8.22 -13.63
CA SER A 103 15.60 -7.12 -12.76
C SER A 103 14.43 -6.52 -11.98
N ASN A 104 14.73 -5.67 -11.00
CA ASN A 104 13.73 -4.95 -10.21
C ASN A 104 13.19 -3.70 -10.92
N ALA A 105 13.49 -3.50 -12.20
CA ALA A 105 13.04 -2.33 -12.93
C ALA A 105 11.50 -2.23 -12.83
N ALA A 106 11.05 -1.17 -12.15
CA ALA A 106 9.70 -0.65 -12.20
C ALA A 106 9.53 0.21 -13.46
#